data_AF-A0A4Y7S5I2-F1
#
_entry.id   AF-A0A4Y7S5I2-F1
#
_cell.length_a   1.000
_cell.length_b   1.000
_cell.length_c   1.000
_cell.angle_alpha   90.00
_cell.angle_beta   90.00
_cell.angle_gamma   90.00
#
_symmetry.space_group_name_H-M   'P 1'
#
loop_
_entity.id
_entity.type
_entity.pdbx_description
1 polymer ?
#
loop_
_entity_poly.entity_id
_entity_poly.type
_entity_poly.pdbx_seq_one_letter_code
_entity_poly.pdbx_strand_id
1 'polypeptide(L)'
;MEIGNSLKEAREARKLSLEEVEEETKIRRKYLQALENEQYEVLPGQVYAKAFLKNYARFLNLNVEEVMAAFNHSPAEEAPQPQDSNNISRTEPELKRGQKPRYWLYLATVVMVMGLTVSVYYTVRSIGFNHPARGEFKTEEQNQAPPNPSVGQQPPTEEPINKQEGVRLTFSVTKNTCWMRVIVDGAPAFQGEVPAGQTQEFTGTEKISFRLGNAGVVQVQLNGQDLGFLGEEGAVIDREFTSSPTG
;
A
#
# COMPACT_ATOMS: atom_id res chain seq x y z
N MET A 1 -6.14 14.70 40.04
CA MET A 1 -6.97 14.11 38.97
C MET A 1 -6.36 12.75 38.68
N GLU A 2 -7.14 11.68 38.78
CA GLU A 2 -6.67 10.36 38.37
C GLU A 2 -6.77 10.28 36.84
N ILE A 3 -5.63 10.13 36.19
CA ILE A 3 -5.50 10.13 34.73
C ILE A 3 -6.26 8.96 34.16
N GLY A 4 -6.12 7.78 34.78
CA GLY A 4 -6.75 6.55 34.34
C GLY A 4 -8.27 6.63 34.32
N ASN A 5 -8.87 7.12 35.42
CA ASN A 5 -10.32 7.30 35.53
C ASN A 5 -10.85 8.33 34.52
N SER A 6 -10.15 9.45 34.31
CA SER A 6 -10.52 10.45 33.31
C SER A 6 -10.56 9.88 31.88
N LEU A 7 -9.56 9.07 31.51
CA LEU A 7 -9.52 8.39 30.20
C LEU A 7 -10.68 7.42 30.04
N LYS A 8 -10.95 6.61 31.07
CA LYS A 8 -12.02 5.61 31.08
C LYS A 8 -13.40 6.27 30.96
N GLU A 9 -13.66 7.30 31.76
CA GLU A 9 -14.92 8.05 31.72
C GLU A 9 -15.15 8.68 30.35
N ALA A 10 -14.12 9.28 29.76
CA ALA A 10 -14.23 9.88 28.43
C ALA A 10 -14.48 8.85 27.32
N ARG A 11 -13.88 7.65 27.43
CA ARG A 11 -14.15 6.53 26.52
C ARG A 11 -15.60 6.05 26.66
N GLU A 12 -16.04 5.82 27.89
CA GLU A 12 -17.37 5.27 28.19
C GLU A 12 -18.49 6.27 27.88
N ALA A 13 -18.27 7.58 28.10
CA ALA A 13 -19.19 8.65 27.70
C ALA A 13 -19.43 8.66 26.19
N ARG A 14 -18.43 8.23 25.41
CA ARG A 14 -18.53 8.07 23.95
C ARG A 14 -18.99 6.67 23.52
N LYS A 15 -19.29 5.78 24.47
CA LYS A 15 -19.72 4.39 24.25
C LYS A 15 -18.74 3.56 23.41
N LEU A 16 -17.45 3.84 23.54
CA LEU A 16 -16.41 3.13 22.81
C LEU A 16 -15.90 1.93 23.62
N SER A 17 -15.80 0.78 22.97
CA SER A 17 -15.05 -0.38 23.46
C SER A 17 -13.55 -0.16 23.31
N LEU A 18 -12.73 -0.85 24.09
CA LEU A 18 -11.27 -0.74 23.95
C LEU A 18 -10.78 -1.32 22.61
N GLU A 19 -11.53 -2.25 22.03
CA GLU A 19 -11.29 -2.83 20.71
C GLU A 19 -11.44 -1.77 19.61
N GLU A 20 -12.50 -0.97 19.64
CA GLU A 20 -12.69 0.16 18.70
C GLU A 20 -11.59 1.21 18.85
N VAL A 21 -11.16 1.49 20.08
CA VAL A 21 -10.04 2.40 20.33
C VAL A 21 -8.73 1.82 19.80
N GLU A 22 -8.49 0.51 19.94
CA GLU A 22 -7.30 -0.15 19.36
C GLU A 22 -7.30 -0.03 17.83
N GLU A 23 -8.45 -0.25 17.19
CA GLU A 23 -8.57 -0.13 15.74
C GLU A 23 -8.27 1.28 15.25
N GLU A 24 -8.73 2.33 15.94
CA GLU A 24 -8.54 3.70 15.49
C GLU A 24 -7.15 4.27 15.86
N THR A 25 -6.71 4.04 17.10
CA THR A 25 -5.45 4.61 17.61
C THR A 25 -4.22 3.77 17.29
N LYS A 26 -4.42 2.51 16.88
CA LYS A 26 -3.37 1.48 16.71
C LYS A 26 -2.59 1.15 17.99
N ILE A 27 -3.13 1.51 19.15
CA ILE A 27 -2.59 1.14 20.47
C ILE A 27 -3.28 -0.15 20.90
N ARG A 28 -2.50 -1.21 21.17
CA ARG A 28 -3.04 -2.49 21.66
C ARG A 28 -3.98 -2.29 22.85
N ARG A 29 -5.12 -2.98 22.88
CA ARG A 29 -6.08 -3.00 23.99
C ARG A 29 -5.43 -3.18 25.35
N LYS A 30 -4.46 -4.09 25.45
CA LYS A 30 -3.66 -4.32 26.68
C LYS A 30 -3.06 -3.02 27.23
N TYR A 31 -2.55 -2.14 26.37
CA TYR A 31 -1.91 -0.90 26.79
C TYR A 31 -2.93 0.21 27.08
N LEU A 32 -4.03 0.27 26.33
CA LEU A 32 -5.14 1.18 26.65
C LEU A 32 -5.74 0.86 28.03
N GLN A 33 -5.96 -0.42 28.31
CA GLN A 33 -6.38 -0.89 29.63
C GLN A 33 -5.35 -0.56 30.70
N ALA A 34 -4.05 -0.71 30.44
CA ALA A 34 -3.01 -0.33 31.38
C ALA A 34 -3.01 1.18 31.67
N LEU A 35 -3.24 2.04 30.67
CA LEU A 35 -3.36 3.48 30.85
C LEU A 35 -4.59 3.86 31.69
N GLU A 36 -5.74 3.22 31.47
CA GLU A 36 -6.96 3.44 32.27
C GLU A 36 -6.82 2.97 33.72
N ASN A 37 -5.95 2.00 33.99
CA ASN A 37 -5.67 1.49 35.34
C ASN A 37 -4.37 2.05 35.93
N GLU A 38 -3.72 3.01 35.27
CA GLU A 38 -2.44 3.62 35.68
C GLU A 38 -1.30 2.59 35.92
N GLN A 39 -1.34 1.45 35.24
CA GLN A 39 -0.35 0.37 35.32
C GLN A 39 0.78 0.61 34.31
N TYR A 40 1.61 1.62 34.55
CA TYR A 40 2.61 2.06 33.58
C TYR A 40 3.73 1.03 33.33
N GLU A 41 3.92 0.09 34.25
CA GLU A 41 4.92 -0.98 34.20
C GLU A 41 4.64 -2.00 33.09
N VAL A 42 3.37 -2.10 32.66
CA VAL A 42 2.93 -3.03 31.61
C VAL A 42 3.30 -2.52 30.21
N LEU A 43 3.57 -1.22 30.07
CA LEU A 43 3.92 -0.59 28.80
C LEU A 43 5.37 -0.90 28.40
N PRO A 44 5.70 -0.88 27.09
CA PRO A 44 7.05 -1.18 26.60
C PRO A 44 8.06 -0.04 26.87
N GLY A 45 8.10 0.48 28.10
CA GLY A 45 8.96 1.57 28.56
C GLY A 45 8.26 2.94 28.62
N GLN A 46 8.83 3.85 29.43
CA GLN A 46 8.24 5.15 29.77
C GLN A 46 8.07 6.10 28.57
N VAL A 47 8.95 5.99 27.56
CA VAL A 47 8.85 6.78 26.32
C VAL A 47 7.53 6.47 25.60
N TYR A 48 7.14 5.20 25.54
CA TYR A 48 5.90 4.76 24.93
C TYR A 48 4.68 5.12 25.78
N ALA A 49 4.81 5.13 27.12
CA ALA A 49 3.72 5.57 27.99
C ALA A 49 3.30 7.01 27.70
N LYS A 50 4.24 7.94 27.58
CA LYS A 50 3.96 9.33 27.19
C LYS A 50 3.32 9.43 25.80
N ALA A 51 3.83 8.66 24.84
CA ALA A 51 3.31 8.68 23.46
C ALA A 51 1.87 8.13 23.37
N PHE A 52 1.60 6.99 24.00
CA PHE A 52 0.28 6.37 24.01
C PHE A 52 -0.73 7.20 24.80
N LEU A 53 -0.34 7.75 25.94
CA LEU A 53 -1.19 8.64 26.73
C LEU A 53 -1.59 9.87 25.92
N LYS A 54 -0.63 10.52 25.24
CA LYS A 54 -0.88 11.67 24.37
C LYS A 54 -1.82 11.34 23.21
N ASN A 55 -1.60 10.21 22.55
CA ASN A 55 -2.44 9.78 21.43
C ASN A 55 -3.87 9.45 21.90
N TYR A 56 -4.00 8.75 23.03
CA TYR A 56 -5.29 8.37 23.57
C TYR A 56 -6.09 9.57 24.07
N ALA A 57 -5.47 10.51 24.78
CA ALA A 57 -6.10 11.76 25.19
C ALA A 57 -6.59 12.59 23.99
N ARG A 58 -5.79 12.67 22.93
CA ARG A 58 -6.19 13.33 21.68
C ARG A 58 -7.39 12.64 21.04
N PHE A 59 -7.35 11.31 20.93
CA PHE A 59 -8.44 10.52 20.36
C PHE A 59 -9.75 10.74 21.14
N LEU A 60 -9.67 10.83 22.47
CA LEU A 60 -10.81 11.08 23.36
C LEU A 60 -11.28 12.55 23.38
N ASN A 61 -10.61 13.46 22.67
CA ASN A 61 -10.82 14.92 22.74
C ASN A 61 -10.64 15.51 24.15
N LEU A 62 -9.75 14.92 24.94
CA LEU A 62 -9.35 15.47 26.24
C LEU A 62 -8.28 16.56 26.06
N ASN A 63 -8.15 17.41 27.08
CA ASN A 63 -7.07 18.39 27.11
C ASN A 63 -5.72 17.68 27.30
N VAL A 64 -4.96 17.58 26.20
CA VAL A 64 -3.67 16.88 26.18
C VAL A 64 -2.66 17.54 27.13
N GLU A 65 -2.66 18.85 27.26
CA GLU A 65 -1.71 19.56 28.14
C GLU A 65 -1.97 19.22 29.62
N GLU A 66 -3.23 19.20 30.01
CA GLU A 66 -3.66 18.86 31.37
C GLU A 66 -3.34 17.40 31.72
N VAL A 67 -3.66 16.46 30.81
CA VAL A 67 -3.37 15.03 30.99
C VAL A 67 -1.86 14.78 31.12
N MET A 68 -1.05 15.44 30.27
CA MET A 68 0.40 15.25 30.30
C MET A 68 1.06 15.95 31.49
N ALA A 69 0.52 17.07 31.97
CA ALA A 69 0.98 17.73 33.19
C ALA A 69 0.75 16.83 34.41
N ALA A 70 -0.44 16.23 34.52
CA ALA A 70 -0.74 15.27 35.59
C ALA A 70 0.20 14.06 35.56
N PHE A 71 0.56 13.56 34.37
CA PHE A 71 1.46 12.41 34.23
C PHE A 71 2.89 12.70 34.69
N ASN A 72 3.41 13.90 34.41
CA ASN A 72 4.77 14.28 34.82
C ASN A 72 4.89 14.57 36.32
N HIS A 73 3.79 14.79 37.04
CA HIS A 73 3.79 15.01 38.49
C HIS A 73 3.63 13.72 39.32
N SER A 74 3.54 12.55 38.67
CA SER A 74 3.45 11.26 39.35
C SER A 74 4.86 10.77 39.75
N PRO A 75 5.07 10.14 40.94
CA PRO A 75 6.39 9.91 41.55
C PRO A 75 7.35 8.94 40.83
N ALA A 76 7.11 8.61 39.56
CA ALA A 76 7.96 7.72 38.76
C ALA A 76 9.23 8.43 38.20
N GLU A 77 9.57 9.59 38.76
CA GLU A 77 10.70 10.43 38.37
C GLU A 77 11.89 10.17 39.28
N GLU A 78 12.54 8.99 39.14
CA GLU A 78 13.92 8.78 39.59
C GLU A 78 14.54 7.54 38.91
N ALA A 79 15.01 7.70 37.67
CA ALA A 79 16.07 6.87 37.08
C ALA A 79 16.80 7.65 35.95
N PRO A 80 18.11 7.45 35.76
CA PRO A 80 19.02 8.49 35.27
C PRO A 80 18.87 8.73 33.76
N GLN A 81 18.79 10.00 33.38
CA GLN A 81 18.91 10.42 31.99
C GLN A 81 20.35 10.16 31.52
N PRO A 82 20.57 9.56 30.33
CA PRO A 82 21.88 9.59 29.68
C PRO A 82 22.21 11.05 29.35
N GLN A 83 23.18 11.60 30.07
CA GLN A 83 23.85 12.84 29.69
C GLN A 83 24.80 12.52 28.54
N ASP A 84 24.59 13.21 27.41
CA ASP A 84 25.56 13.67 26.41
C ASP A 84 24.80 13.88 25.08
N SER A 85 24.82 15.01 24.38
CA SER A 85 25.66 16.20 24.52
C SER A 85 25.08 17.35 23.67
N ASN A 86 25.29 18.57 24.18
CA ASN A 86 25.46 19.83 23.47
C ASN A 86 24.25 20.55 22.83
N ASN A 87 23.82 21.57 23.57
CA ASN A 87 23.53 22.94 23.13
C ASN A 87 22.43 23.13 22.07
N ILE A 88 21.21 23.36 22.55
CA ILE A 88 20.34 24.38 21.94
C ILE A 88 19.75 25.22 23.07
N SER A 89 20.10 26.50 23.09
CA SER A 89 19.53 27.54 23.92
C SER A 89 18.03 27.39 24.12
N ARG A 90 17.64 27.45 25.39
CA ARG A 90 16.31 27.80 25.85
C ARG A 90 15.93 29.17 25.27
N THR A 91 15.14 29.16 24.22
CA THR A 91 14.28 30.30 23.87
C THR A 91 12.87 29.78 23.94
N GLU A 92 12.08 30.30 24.89
CA GLU A 92 10.62 30.13 24.89
C GLU A 92 10.08 30.41 23.49
N PRO A 93 9.34 29.48 22.86
CA PRO A 93 8.57 29.84 21.70
C PRO A 93 7.35 30.64 22.17
N GLU A 94 7.45 31.97 22.06
CA GLU A 94 6.27 32.82 21.96
C GLU A 94 5.29 32.19 20.95
N LEU A 95 4.06 32.00 21.39
CA LEU A 95 2.93 31.54 20.58
C LEU A 95 2.71 32.50 19.38
N LYS A 96 3.37 32.23 18.25
CA LYS A 96 3.04 32.88 16.98
C LYS A 96 1.70 32.34 16.47
N ARG A 97 0.68 33.15 16.76
CA ARG A 97 -0.65 33.22 16.16
C ARG A 97 -0.61 32.88 14.66
N GLY A 98 -1.50 31.96 14.27
CA GLY A 98 -1.45 31.17 13.04
C GLY A 98 -1.26 31.95 11.73
N GLN A 99 -0.19 31.61 11.03
CA GLN A 99 -0.18 31.64 9.57
C GLN A 99 -0.66 30.28 9.08
N LYS A 100 -1.85 30.23 8.47
CA LYS A 100 -2.34 29.00 7.83
C LYS A 100 -1.32 28.58 6.77
N PRO A 101 -0.81 27.34 6.80
CA PRO A 101 0.20 26.91 5.84
C PRO A 101 -0.38 27.00 4.43
N ARG A 102 0.43 27.50 3.49
CA ARG A 102 0.08 27.65 2.05
C ARG A 102 -0.35 26.33 1.40
N TYR A 103 -0.28 25.20 2.11
CA TYR A 103 -0.85 23.90 1.74
C TYR A 103 -2.32 23.98 1.30
N TRP A 104 -3.13 24.87 1.87
CA TRP A 104 -4.52 25.03 1.41
C TRP A 104 -4.61 25.60 -0.01
N LEU A 105 -3.63 26.41 -0.45
CA LEU A 105 -3.54 26.86 -1.85
C LEU A 105 -3.14 25.70 -2.78
N TYR A 106 -2.22 24.82 -2.35
CA TYR A 106 -1.86 23.62 -3.11
C TYR A 106 -3.02 22.61 -3.18
N LEU A 107 -3.82 22.50 -2.12
CA LEU A 107 -5.02 21.66 -2.11
C LEU A 107 -6.08 22.22 -3.08
N ALA A 108 -6.27 23.54 -3.09
CA ALA A 108 -7.19 24.20 -4.01
C ALA A 108 -6.76 24.04 -5.48
N THR A 109 -5.46 24.12 -5.79
CA THR A 109 -4.97 23.90 -7.16
C THR A 109 -5.13 22.46 -7.61
N VAL A 110 -4.86 21.47 -6.73
CA VAL A 110 -5.06 20.05 -7.04
C VAL A 110 -6.54 19.74 -7.31
N VAL A 111 -7.45 20.28 -6.50
CA VAL A 111 -8.90 20.11 -6.71
C VAL A 111 -9.35 20.76 -8.02
N MET A 112 -8.82 21.94 -8.36
CA MET A 112 -9.12 22.62 -9.62
C MET A 112 -8.63 21.82 -10.84
N VAL A 113 -7.42 21.27 -10.79
CA VAL A 113 -6.87 20.43 -11.86
C VAL A 113 -7.67 19.13 -11.98
N MET A 114 -8.01 18.47 -10.88
CA MET A 114 -8.89 17.29 -10.89
C MET A 114 -10.26 17.61 -11.51
N GLY A 115 -10.88 18.72 -11.12
CA GLY A 115 -12.15 19.16 -11.71
C GLY A 115 -12.07 19.39 -13.22
N LEU A 116 -10.98 20.01 -13.71
CA LEU A 116 -10.74 20.21 -15.14
C LEU A 116 -10.52 18.89 -15.88
N THR A 117 -9.74 17.96 -15.32
CA THR A 117 -9.52 16.64 -15.95
C THR A 117 -10.81 15.83 -16.07
N VAL A 118 -11.65 15.86 -15.03
CA VAL A 118 -12.95 15.19 -15.02
C VAL A 118 -13.91 15.86 -16.02
N SER A 119 -13.92 17.20 -16.08
CA SER A 119 -14.73 17.95 -17.04
C SER A 119 -14.33 17.66 -18.50
N VAL A 120 -13.03 17.59 -18.79
CA VAL A 120 -12.50 17.21 -20.12
C VAL A 120 -12.88 15.77 -20.48
N TYR A 121 -12.76 14.85 -19.54
CA TYR A 121 -13.17 13.45 -19.74
C TYR A 121 -14.66 13.34 -20.10
N TYR A 122 -15.55 14.03 -19.38
CA TYR A 122 -16.98 14.00 -19.67
C TYR A 122 -17.35 14.76 -20.95
N THR A 123 -16.66 15.84 -21.29
CA THR A 123 -16.89 16.56 -22.55
C THR A 123 -16.48 15.73 -23.76
N VAL A 124 -15.29 15.10 -23.74
CA VAL A 124 -14.85 14.16 -24.80
C VAL A 124 -15.79 12.96 -24.92
N ARG A 125 -16.30 12.45 -23.79
CA ARG A 125 -17.28 11.34 -23.79
C ARG A 125 -18.68 11.77 -24.26
N SER A 126 -19.04 13.04 -24.06
CA SER A 126 -20.33 13.62 -24.49
C SER A 126 -20.35 14.03 -25.96
N ILE A 127 -19.18 14.30 -26.56
CA ILE A 127 -19.02 14.44 -28.00
C ILE A 127 -18.93 13.01 -28.57
N GLY A 128 -20.08 12.34 -28.57
CA GLY A 128 -20.26 11.14 -29.38
C GLY A 128 -19.86 11.48 -30.80
N PHE A 129 -18.89 10.76 -31.34
CA PHE A 129 -18.60 10.76 -32.77
C PHE A 129 -19.89 10.40 -33.50
N ASN A 130 -20.56 11.45 -33.99
CA ASN A 130 -21.56 11.38 -35.03
C ASN A 130 -20.95 10.56 -36.17
N HIS A 131 -21.45 9.36 -36.39
CA HIS A 131 -21.29 8.67 -37.66
C HIS A 131 -22.26 9.33 -38.65
N PRO A 132 -21.82 10.16 -39.62
CA PRO A 132 -22.65 10.43 -40.77
C PRO A 132 -22.78 9.15 -41.60
N ALA A 133 -24.03 8.85 -41.93
CA ALA A 133 -24.46 7.74 -42.75
C ALA A 133 -23.87 7.79 -44.16
N ARG A 134 -23.59 6.58 -44.68
CA ARG A 134 -23.88 6.13 -46.05
C ARG A 134 -23.33 7.00 -47.19
N GLY A 135 -22.14 6.61 -47.66
CA GLY A 135 -21.71 6.76 -49.06
C GLY A 135 -21.51 5.38 -49.67
N GLU A 136 -22.40 5.01 -50.59
CA GLU A 136 -22.34 3.78 -51.39
C GLU A 136 -21.12 3.80 -52.32
N PHE A 137 -20.27 2.77 -52.27
CA PHE A 137 -19.67 2.20 -53.48
C PHE A 137 -19.64 0.68 -53.37
N LYS A 138 -20.30 0.07 -54.35
CA LYS A 138 -20.59 -1.34 -54.54
C LYS A 138 -19.53 -1.91 -55.49
N THR A 139 -18.79 -2.95 -55.08
CA THR A 139 -18.08 -3.85 -55.99
C THR A 139 -18.14 -5.29 -55.48
N GLU A 140 -18.98 -6.05 -56.18
CA GLU A 140 -18.89 -7.46 -56.57
C GLU A 140 -18.49 -8.54 -55.54
N GLU A 141 -19.50 -9.36 -55.27
CA GLU A 141 -19.50 -10.65 -54.60
C GLU A 141 -18.83 -11.72 -55.48
N GLN A 142 -17.59 -12.12 -55.14
CA GLN A 142 -16.98 -13.36 -55.65
C GLN A 142 -16.86 -14.38 -54.51
N ASN A 143 -17.71 -15.39 -54.61
CA ASN A 143 -17.80 -16.57 -53.77
C ASN A 143 -16.49 -17.39 -53.82
N GLN A 144 -15.64 -17.26 -52.79
CA GLN A 144 -14.62 -18.25 -52.43
C GLN A 144 -14.47 -18.30 -50.90
N ALA A 145 -14.58 -19.50 -50.33
CA ALA A 145 -13.89 -19.89 -49.11
C ALA A 145 -12.85 -20.97 -49.49
N PRO A 146 -11.74 -21.20 -48.76
CA PRO A 146 -11.00 -20.41 -47.75
C PRO A 146 -9.50 -20.22 -48.20
N PRO A 147 -8.56 -19.63 -47.42
CA PRO A 147 -8.00 -20.28 -46.23
C PRO A 147 -7.84 -19.35 -45.02
N ASN A 148 -7.80 -19.98 -43.86
CA ASN A 148 -7.25 -19.44 -42.63
C ASN A 148 -5.89 -18.74 -42.88
N PRO A 149 -5.69 -17.47 -42.48
CA PRO A 149 -4.36 -16.95 -42.22
C PRO A 149 -3.97 -17.32 -40.79
N SER A 150 -3.39 -18.51 -40.63
CA SER A 150 -2.24 -18.62 -39.73
C SER A 150 -1.11 -17.75 -40.29
N VAL A 151 -0.29 -17.24 -39.37
CA VAL A 151 0.91 -16.39 -39.55
C VAL A 151 0.57 -14.89 -39.54
N GLY A 152 0.99 -14.08 -38.56
CA GLY A 152 2.28 -14.11 -37.85
C GLY A 152 2.31 -14.81 -36.49
N GLN A 153 2.69 -16.08 -36.50
CA GLN A 153 3.88 -16.44 -35.76
C GLN A 153 5.00 -15.57 -36.32
N GLN A 154 5.42 -14.55 -35.58
CA GLN A 154 6.85 -14.31 -35.58
C GLN A 154 7.45 -15.63 -35.08
N PRO A 155 8.40 -16.24 -35.81
CA PRO A 155 9.33 -17.14 -35.15
C PRO A 155 9.80 -16.42 -33.88
N PRO A 156 10.04 -17.11 -32.75
CA PRO A 156 10.97 -16.52 -31.79
C PRO A 156 12.18 -16.15 -32.65
N THR A 157 12.54 -14.87 -32.70
CA THR A 157 13.87 -14.54 -33.18
C THR A 157 14.78 -15.41 -32.34
N GLU A 158 15.33 -16.44 -32.98
CA GLU A 158 16.42 -17.26 -32.50
C GLU A 158 17.62 -16.30 -32.47
N GLU A 159 17.57 -15.33 -31.55
CA GLU A 159 18.77 -14.82 -30.94
C GLU A 159 19.47 -16.06 -30.40
N PRO A 160 20.80 -16.17 -30.61
CA PRO A 160 21.53 -17.37 -30.26
C PRO A 160 21.16 -17.75 -28.83
N ILE A 161 20.95 -19.05 -28.61
CA ILE A 161 20.91 -19.67 -27.29
C ILE A 161 22.28 -19.40 -26.65
N ASN A 162 22.48 -18.16 -26.23
CA ASN A 162 23.60 -17.70 -25.47
C ASN A 162 23.18 -17.93 -24.04
N LYS A 163 23.56 -19.10 -23.52
CA LYS A 163 23.79 -19.39 -22.11
C LYS A 163 22.93 -18.53 -21.19
N GLN A 164 21.71 -18.97 -20.86
CA GLN A 164 20.80 -18.24 -19.96
C GLN A 164 21.42 -18.06 -18.57
N GLU A 165 22.21 -17.00 -18.41
CA GLU A 165 22.70 -16.48 -17.13
C GLU A 165 21.60 -15.57 -16.56
N GLY A 166 20.46 -16.15 -16.15
CA GLY A 166 19.33 -15.38 -15.62
C GLY A 166 18.10 -16.21 -15.23
N VAL A 167 17.13 -15.53 -14.63
CA VAL A 167 15.84 -16.05 -14.20
C VAL A 167 14.76 -15.47 -15.11
N ARG A 168 13.98 -16.32 -15.76
CA ARG A 168 12.78 -15.93 -16.51
C ARG A 168 11.55 -16.53 -15.83
N LEU A 169 10.59 -15.68 -15.49
CA LEU A 169 9.31 -16.07 -14.92
C LEU A 169 8.16 -15.65 -15.82
N THR A 170 7.27 -16.59 -16.10
CA THR A 170 6.02 -16.35 -16.83
C THR A 170 4.85 -16.67 -15.93
N PHE A 171 3.94 -15.72 -15.76
CA PHE A 171 2.72 -15.81 -14.97
C PHE A 171 1.51 -15.80 -15.89
N SER A 172 0.74 -16.89 -15.92
CA SER A 172 -0.50 -16.99 -16.69
C SER A 172 -1.70 -17.02 -15.75
N VAL A 173 -2.53 -15.98 -15.78
CA VAL A 173 -3.73 -15.88 -14.94
C VAL A 173 -4.87 -16.63 -15.62
N THR A 174 -5.30 -17.73 -15.04
CA THR A 174 -6.28 -18.64 -15.65
C THR A 174 -7.72 -18.28 -15.34
N LYS A 175 -8.00 -17.76 -14.13
CA LYS A 175 -9.35 -17.45 -13.62
C LYS A 175 -9.30 -16.24 -12.69
N ASN A 176 -10.41 -15.51 -12.58
CA ASN A 176 -10.53 -14.33 -11.70
C ASN A 176 -9.40 -13.29 -11.89
N THR A 177 -9.40 -12.26 -11.07
CA THR A 177 -8.31 -11.26 -11.05
C THR A 177 -7.31 -11.66 -9.96
N CYS A 178 -6.01 -11.55 -10.27
CA CYS A 178 -4.94 -11.70 -9.27
C CYS A 178 -4.19 -10.38 -9.11
N TRP A 179 -4.12 -9.86 -7.89
CA TRP A 179 -3.16 -8.82 -7.56
C TRP A 179 -1.74 -9.41 -7.57
N MET A 180 -0.80 -8.74 -8.23
CA MET A 180 0.58 -9.19 -8.36
C MET A 180 1.55 -8.03 -8.13
N ARG A 181 2.63 -8.30 -7.40
CA ARG A 181 3.82 -7.45 -7.33
C ARG A 181 5.04 -8.26 -7.74
N VAL A 182 5.86 -7.75 -8.65
CA VAL A 182 7.10 -8.38 -9.11
C VAL A 182 8.25 -7.40 -8.98
N ILE A 183 9.36 -7.87 -8.43
CA ILE A 183 10.61 -7.15 -8.23
C ILE A 183 11.70 -7.95 -8.96
N VAL A 184 12.37 -7.31 -9.91
CA VAL A 184 13.45 -7.88 -10.73
C VAL A 184 14.74 -7.21 -10.31
N ASP A 185 15.73 -8.00 -9.90
CA ASP A 185 17.07 -7.54 -9.50
C ASP A 185 17.05 -6.39 -8.47
N GLY A 186 16.06 -6.43 -7.56
CA GLY A 186 15.85 -5.43 -6.51
C GLY A 186 15.04 -4.20 -6.93
N ALA A 187 14.72 -4.03 -8.21
CA ALA A 187 13.88 -2.95 -8.71
C ALA A 187 12.41 -3.42 -8.93
N PRO A 188 11.39 -2.65 -8.52
CA PRO A 188 10.00 -3.00 -8.77
C PRO A 188 9.70 -2.97 -10.27
N ALA A 189 9.33 -4.12 -10.83
CA ALA A 189 9.04 -4.29 -12.26
C ALA A 189 7.54 -4.20 -12.55
N PHE A 190 6.69 -4.67 -11.63
CA PHE A 190 5.24 -4.62 -11.80
C PHE A 190 4.52 -4.56 -10.45
N GLN A 191 3.42 -3.82 -10.40
CA GLN A 191 2.49 -3.84 -9.28
C GLN A 191 1.09 -3.49 -9.76
N GLY A 192 0.14 -4.42 -9.64
CA GLY A 192 -1.24 -4.18 -10.06
C GLY A 192 -2.09 -5.44 -10.08
N GLU A 193 -3.34 -5.28 -10.47
CA GLU A 193 -4.27 -6.38 -10.71
C GLU A 193 -4.16 -6.89 -12.15
N VAL A 194 -4.09 -8.21 -12.30
CA VAL A 194 -4.04 -8.89 -13.59
C VAL A 194 -5.32 -9.71 -13.77
N PRO A 195 -6.19 -9.34 -14.74
CA PRO A 195 -7.38 -10.11 -15.10
C PRO A 195 -7.07 -11.50 -15.66
N ALA A 196 -8.06 -12.39 -15.60
CA ALA A 196 -8.01 -13.71 -16.23
C ALA A 196 -7.74 -13.63 -17.74
N GLY A 197 -6.99 -14.59 -18.25
CA GLY A 197 -6.58 -14.70 -19.66
C GLY A 197 -5.33 -13.90 -20.02
N GLN A 198 -4.78 -13.10 -19.10
CA GLN A 198 -3.54 -12.39 -19.33
C GLN A 198 -2.33 -13.21 -18.90
N THR A 199 -1.24 -13.07 -19.65
CA THR A 199 0.07 -13.65 -19.32
C THR A 199 1.08 -12.54 -19.22
N GLN A 200 1.90 -12.58 -18.19
CA GLN A 200 2.96 -11.61 -17.94
C GLN A 200 4.30 -12.33 -17.79
N GLU A 201 5.31 -11.89 -18.54
CA GLU A 201 6.66 -12.43 -18.49
C GLU A 201 7.64 -11.40 -17.92
N PHE A 202 8.60 -11.88 -17.13
CA PHE A 202 9.67 -11.09 -16.54
C PHE A 202 11.00 -11.84 -16.64
N THR A 203 12.08 -11.12 -16.93
CA THR A 203 13.45 -11.67 -16.97
C THR A 203 14.36 -10.83 -16.07
N GLY A 204 15.21 -11.48 -15.28
CA GLY A 204 16.19 -10.86 -14.39
C GLY A 204 17.52 -11.61 -14.45
N THR A 205 18.62 -10.94 -14.13
CA THR A 205 19.97 -11.52 -14.22
C THR A 205 20.41 -12.18 -12.93
N GLU A 206 19.98 -11.66 -11.77
CA GLU A 206 20.37 -12.15 -10.45
C GLU A 206 19.20 -12.82 -9.72
N LYS A 207 18.06 -12.12 -9.65
CA LYS A 207 16.90 -12.61 -8.91
C LYS A 207 15.59 -11.97 -9.36
N ILE A 208 14.51 -12.74 -9.22
CA ILE A 208 13.15 -12.22 -9.31
C ILE A 208 12.39 -12.65 -8.05
N SER A 209 11.84 -11.69 -7.32
CA SER A 209 10.89 -11.95 -6.25
C SER A 209 9.51 -11.44 -6.62
N PHE A 210 8.48 -12.14 -6.17
CA PHE A 210 7.11 -11.78 -6.46
C PHE A 210 6.16 -12.12 -5.31
N ARG A 211 5.06 -11.37 -5.25
CA ARG A 211 3.90 -11.63 -4.40
C ARG A 211 2.66 -11.78 -5.27
N LEU A 212 1.93 -12.86 -5.07
CA LEU A 212 0.61 -13.10 -5.67
C LEU A 212 -0.45 -13.01 -4.57
N GLY A 213 -1.49 -12.20 -4.80
CA GLY A 213 -2.62 -12.05 -3.87
C GLY A 213 -3.70 -13.13 -4.03
N ASN A 214 -3.67 -13.89 -5.14
CA ASN A 214 -4.52 -15.05 -5.39
C ASN A 214 -3.72 -16.08 -6.19
N ALA A 215 -2.87 -16.86 -5.52
CA ALA A 215 -1.92 -17.75 -6.17
C ALA A 215 -2.58 -18.94 -6.89
N GLY A 216 -3.74 -19.42 -6.41
CA GLY A 216 -4.42 -20.58 -6.99
C GLY A 216 -5.06 -20.36 -8.36
N VAL A 217 -5.01 -19.13 -8.89
CA VAL A 217 -5.45 -18.84 -10.26
C VAL A 217 -4.31 -18.50 -11.21
N VAL A 218 -3.06 -18.47 -10.72
CA VAL A 218 -1.88 -18.10 -11.50
C VAL A 218 -1.00 -19.33 -11.71
N GLN A 219 -0.83 -19.73 -12.96
CA GLN A 219 0.15 -20.74 -13.35
C GLN A 219 1.51 -20.07 -13.56
N VAL A 220 2.56 -20.61 -12.95
CA VAL A 220 3.90 -20.03 -12.98
C VAL A 220 4.86 -20.94 -13.71
N GLN A 221 5.64 -20.39 -14.62
CA GLN A 221 6.73 -21.09 -15.31
C GLN A 221 8.06 -20.41 -15.01
N LEU A 222 9.09 -21.20 -14.72
CA LEU A 222 10.46 -20.75 -14.49
C LEU A 222 11.37 -21.30 -15.59
N ASN A 223 12.01 -20.44 -16.37
CA ASN A 223 12.90 -20.81 -17.47
C ASN A 223 12.25 -21.84 -18.44
N GLY A 224 10.94 -21.72 -18.66
CA GLY A 224 10.14 -22.65 -19.47
C GLY A 224 9.71 -23.93 -18.76
N GLN A 225 10.17 -24.19 -17.53
CA GLN A 225 9.66 -25.28 -16.70
C GLN A 225 8.38 -24.85 -15.98
N ASP A 226 7.29 -25.56 -16.20
CA ASP A 226 6.03 -25.33 -15.51
C ASP A 226 6.13 -25.73 -14.03
N LEU A 227 5.87 -24.77 -13.14
CA LEU A 227 5.80 -24.97 -11.70
C LEU A 227 4.35 -25.18 -11.23
N GLY A 228 3.37 -25.01 -12.12
CA GLY A 228 1.95 -25.12 -11.81
C GLY A 228 1.43 -23.94 -10.98
N PHE A 229 0.39 -24.22 -10.20
CA PHE A 229 -0.17 -23.25 -9.25
C PHE A 229 0.60 -23.29 -7.95
N LEU A 230 1.03 -22.13 -7.47
CA LEU A 230 1.89 -22.04 -6.28
C LEU A 230 1.11 -21.97 -4.95
N GLY A 231 -0.22 -22.02 -5.00
CA GLY A 231 -1.09 -22.00 -3.82
C GLY A 231 -2.54 -22.33 -4.16
N GLU A 232 -3.41 -22.27 -3.15
CA GLU A 232 -4.86 -22.41 -3.32
C GLU A 232 -5.51 -21.09 -3.76
N GLU A 233 -6.77 -21.14 -4.19
CA GLU A 233 -7.51 -19.94 -4.55
C GLU A 233 -7.69 -19.01 -3.33
N GLY A 234 -7.38 -17.73 -3.52
CA GLY A 234 -7.35 -16.72 -2.45
C GLY A 234 -6.08 -16.74 -1.58
N ALA A 235 -5.16 -17.69 -1.77
CA ALA A 235 -3.91 -17.74 -1.03
C ALA A 235 -2.94 -16.64 -1.49
N VAL A 236 -2.31 -15.98 -0.52
CA VAL A 236 -1.23 -15.03 -0.78
C VAL A 236 0.10 -15.76 -0.72
N ILE A 237 0.90 -15.69 -1.79
CA ILE A 237 2.18 -16.37 -1.89
C ILE A 237 3.29 -15.39 -2.22
N ASP A 238 4.39 -15.48 -1.46
CA ASP A 238 5.65 -14.82 -1.70
C ASP A 238 6.69 -15.86 -2.14
N ARG A 239 7.37 -15.62 -3.27
CA ARG A 239 8.46 -16.46 -3.76
C ARG A 239 9.59 -15.62 -4.32
N GLU A 240 10.78 -16.19 -4.29
CA GLU A 240 11.99 -15.64 -4.90
C GLU A 240 12.68 -16.74 -5.68
N PHE A 241 13.18 -16.39 -6.86
CA PHE A 241 14.02 -17.23 -7.70
C PHE A 241 15.30 -16.48 -8.01
N THR A 242 16.44 -17.12 -7.80
CA THR A 242 17.77 -16.58 -8.09
C THR A 242 18.37 -17.31 -9.28
N SER A 243 19.19 -16.63 -10.08
CA SER A 243 20.02 -17.32 -11.07
C SER A 243 20.98 -18.22 -10.28
N SER A 244 21.02 -19.51 -10.60
CA SER A 244 21.94 -20.42 -9.90
C SER A 244 23.38 -19.94 -10.16
N PRO A 245 24.25 -19.88 -9.15
CA PRO A 245 25.65 -19.53 -9.38
C PRO A 245 26.28 -20.65 -10.21
N THR A 246 26.64 -20.33 -11.46
CA THR A 246 27.51 -21.19 -12.25
C THR A 246 28.88 -21.16 -11.56
N GLY A 247 29.24 -22.26 -10.90
CA GLY A 247 30.61 -22.51 -10.44
C GLY A 247 31.55 -22.82 -11.60
#